data_AF-A0A377K7V8-F1
#
_entry.id   AF-A0A377K7V8-F1
#
_cell.length_a   1.000
_cell.length_b   1.000
_cell.length_c   1.000
_cell.angle_alpha   90.00
_cell.angle_beta   90.00
_cell.angle_gamma   90.00
#
_symmetry.space_group_name_H-M   'P 1'
#
loop_
_entity.id
_entity.type
_entity.pdbx_description
1 polymer ?
#
loop_
_entity_poly.entity_id
_entity_poly.type
_entity_poly.pdbx_seq_one_letter_code
_entity_poly.pdbx_strand_id
1 'polypeptide(L)'
;MANGWTGNILRVNLTTGNITLEDSSKFKSFVGGMGFGYKIMYDEVPPGTKPFDEANKLVFATGPLTGSGAPCSSRVNITSLSTFTKGNLVVDAHMGGFFAAQMKFAGYDVIIIEGKAKSPVWLKIKDDKVSLEKADFLWGKGTRATTEEICRLTSPETCVAAIGQAGENLVPLSGMLNSRNHSGGAGNWRNNGFEKPESDCG
;
A
#
# COMPACT_ATOMS: atom_id res chain seq x y z
N MET A 1 -0.30 -21.21 7.68
CA MET A 1 -1.55 -20.62 7.18
C MET A 1 -2.73 -21.31 7.81
N ALA A 2 -3.56 -20.58 8.55
CA ALA A 2 -4.81 -21.11 9.10
C ALA A 2 -5.92 -20.91 8.05
N ASN A 3 -6.28 -21.95 7.31
CA ASN A 3 -7.45 -21.97 6.41
C ASN A 3 -7.53 -20.79 5.42
N GLY A 4 -6.40 -20.36 4.85
CA GLY A 4 -6.35 -19.26 3.86
C GLY A 4 -5.94 -17.90 4.42
N TRP A 5 -6.07 -17.64 5.73
CA TRP A 5 -5.55 -16.40 6.36
C TRP A 5 -4.20 -16.65 7.03
N THR A 6 -3.34 -15.63 7.05
CA THR A 6 -2.09 -15.66 7.81
C THR A 6 -2.33 -15.29 9.28
N GLY A 7 -3.35 -14.48 9.55
CA GLY A 7 -3.69 -13.99 10.89
C GLY A 7 -3.04 -12.66 11.25
N ASN A 8 -2.26 -12.04 10.35
CA ASN A 8 -1.48 -10.84 10.71
C ASN A 8 -1.85 -9.62 9.85
N ILE A 9 -1.95 -8.49 10.52
CA ILE A 9 -1.97 -7.13 9.96
C ILE A 9 -0.65 -6.47 10.32
N LEU A 10 0.08 -6.00 9.31
CA LEU A 10 1.25 -5.16 9.49
C LEU A 10 0.82 -3.69 9.46
N ARG A 11 0.91 -2.99 10.59
CA ARG A 11 0.63 -1.55 10.66
C ARG A 11 1.94 -0.77 10.70
N VAL A 12 2.04 0.21 9.80
CA VAL A 12 3.22 1.07 9.65
C VAL A 12 2.78 2.53 9.76
N ASN A 13 3.27 3.20 10.80
CA ASN A 13 3.05 4.62 11.00
C ASN A 13 4.26 5.41 10.50
N LEU A 14 4.10 6.18 9.43
CA LEU A 14 5.17 6.93 8.79
C LEU A 14 5.59 8.19 9.58
N THR A 15 4.70 8.73 10.41
CA THR A 15 4.99 9.91 11.25
C THR A 15 5.93 9.52 12.40
N THR A 16 5.66 8.40 13.07
CA THR A 16 6.44 7.93 14.22
C THR A 16 7.53 6.93 13.86
N GLY A 17 7.44 6.27 12.71
CA GLY A 17 8.30 5.16 12.31
C GLY A 17 7.93 3.82 12.98
N ASN A 18 6.83 3.76 13.74
CA ASN A 18 6.43 2.55 14.44
C ASN A 18 5.89 1.49 13.48
N ILE A 19 6.29 0.25 13.71
CA ILE A 19 5.85 -0.93 12.96
C ILE A 19 5.30 -1.92 13.98
N THR A 20 4.04 -2.31 13.82
CA THR A 20 3.33 -3.18 14.77
C THR A 20 2.58 -4.28 14.05
N LEU A 21 2.35 -5.39 14.77
CA LEU A 21 1.57 -6.51 14.28
C LEU A 21 0.26 -6.59 15.07
N GLU A 22 -0.84 -6.74 14.35
CA GLU A 22 -2.16 -7.00 14.93
C GLU A 22 -2.76 -8.28 14.36
N ASP A 23 -3.72 -8.85 15.11
CA ASP A 23 -4.48 -10.01 14.65
C ASP A 23 -5.51 -9.62 13.58
N SER A 24 -5.41 -10.24 12.40
CA SER A 24 -6.38 -10.08 11.30
C SER A 24 -7.64 -10.92 11.49
N SER A 25 -7.62 -11.89 12.41
CA SER A 25 -8.71 -12.85 12.61
C SER A 25 -10.02 -12.18 13.02
N LYS A 26 -9.95 -11.03 13.70
CA LYS A 26 -11.08 -10.17 14.07
C LYS A 26 -11.92 -9.72 12.87
N PHE A 27 -11.35 -9.72 11.66
CA PHE A 27 -12.04 -9.31 10.44
C PHE A 27 -12.51 -10.47 9.57
N LYS A 28 -12.31 -11.74 9.95
CA LYS A 28 -12.64 -12.91 9.12
C LYS A 28 -14.09 -12.96 8.60
N SER A 29 -15.04 -12.38 9.33
CA SER A 29 -16.44 -12.25 8.87
C SER A 29 -16.59 -11.43 7.58
N PHE A 30 -15.61 -10.59 7.25
CA PHE A 30 -15.53 -9.80 6.03
C PHE A 30 -14.76 -10.49 4.91
N VAL A 31 -14.43 -11.78 5.07
CA VAL A 31 -13.75 -12.66 4.12
C VAL A 31 -12.29 -12.28 3.82
N GLY A 32 -12.00 -11.04 3.44
CA GLY A 32 -10.66 -10.59 3.06
C GLY A 32 -10.69 -9.52 1.99
N GLY A 33 -9.52 -9.13 1.50
CA GLY A 33 -9.37 -8.15 0.41
C GLY A 33 -10.14 -6.86 0.70
N MET A 34 -11.05 -6.51 -0.22
CA MET A 34 -11.90 -5.33 -0.09
C MET A 34 -12.68 -5.27 1.22
N GLY A 35 -13.17 -6.41 1.73
CA GLY A 35 -13.93 -6.44 2.99
C GLY A 35 -13.09 -6.00 4.19
N PHE A 36 -11.82 -6.41 4.25
CA PHE A 36 -10.89 -5.96 5.30
C PHE A 36 -10.56 -4.48 5.12
N GLY A 37 -10.25 -4.05 3.89
CA GLY A 37 -9.96 -2.66 3.57
C GLY A 37 -11.06 -1.70 4.00
N TYR A 38 -12.30 -1.95 3.58
CA TYR A 38 -13.44 -1.09 3.94
C TYR A 38 -13.77 -1.11 5.43
N LYS A 39 -13.64 -2.27 6.09
CA LYS A 39 -13.89 -2.36 7.54
C LYS A 39 -12.88 -1.53 8.34
N ILE A 40 -11.59 -1.61 7.97
CA ILE A 40 -10.53 -0.78 8.58
C ILE A 40 -10.80 0.71 8.34
N MET A 41 -11.15 1.09 7.10
CA MET A 41 -11.48 2.48 6.79
C MET A 41 -12.69 2.97 7.61
N TYR A 42 -13.74 2.15 7.74
CA TYR A 42 -14.95 2.49 8.49
C TYR A 42 -14.68 2.66 9.99
N ASP A 43 -13.86 1.79 10.59
CA ASP A 43 -13.58 1.80 12.02
C ASP A 43 -12.56 2.88 12.42
N GLU A 44 -11.58 3.15 11.56
CA GLU A 44 -10.38 3.88 11.95
C GLU A 44 -10.21 5.24 11.25
N VAL A 45 -11.01 5.57 10.24
CA VAL A 45 -10.91 6.88 9.53
C VAL A 45 -12.12 7.75 9.90
N PRO A 46 -11.92 8.85 10.66
CA PRO A 46 -13.00 9.70 11.10
C PRO A 46 -13.81 10.33 9.95
N PRO A 47 -15.12 10.57 10.14
CA PRO A 47 -15.91 11.36 9.20
C PRO A 47 -15.31 12.75 9.01
N GLY A 48 -15.22 13.20 7.75
CA GLY A 48 -14.67 14.51 7.41
C GLY A 48 -13.16 14.54 7.20
N THR A 49 -12.45 13.43 7.44
CA THR A 49 -11.04 13.28 7.05
C THR A 49 -10.89 13.50 5.54
N LYS A 50 -9.91 14.32 5.16
CA LYS A 50 -9.55 14.55 3.76
C LYS A 50 -8.47 13.53 3.34
N PRO A 51 -8.31 13.27 2.04
CA PRO A 51 -7.36 12.27 1.57
C PRO A 51 -5.95 12.50 2.11
N PHE A 52 -5.51 13.75 2.16
CA PHE A 52 -4.16 14.13 2.54
C PHE A 52 -3.88 14.24 4.03
N ASP A 53 -4.90 14.07 4.86
CA ASP A 53 -4.72 14.19 6.30
C ASP A 53 -3.99 12.94 6.81
N GLU A 54 -3.14 13.10 7.82
CA GLU A 54 -2.42 11.98 8.47
C GLU A 54 -3.35 10.89 9.03
N ALA A 55 -4.61 11.25 9.29
CA ALA A 55 -5.64 10.33 9.76
C ALA A 55 -6.13 9.34 8.68
N ASN A 56 -5.92 9.66 7.40
CA ASN A 56 -6.24 8.76 6.31
C ASN A 56 -5.30 7.56 6.30
N LYS A 57 -5.77 6.45 5.73
CA LYS A 57 -5.04 5.18 5.68
C LYS A 57 -4.94 4.69 4.25
N LEU A 58 -3.83 4.03 3.95
CA LEU A 58 -3.65 3.25 2.73
C LEU A 58 -3.57 1.78 3.14
N VAL A 59 -4.59 1.02 2.77
CA VAL A 59 -4.75 -0.37 3.19
C VAL A 59 -4.54 -1.30 2.01
N PHE A 60 -3.50 -2.13 2.08
CA PHE A 60 -3.32 -3.26 1.17
C PHE A 60 -3.88 -4.50 1.83
N ALA A 61 -4.87 -5.13 1.22
CA ALA A 61 -5.52 -6.31 1.77
C ALA A 61 -5.60 -7.44 0.75
N THR A 62 -5.42 -8.66 1.22
CA THR A 62 -5.45 -9.89 0.42
C THR A 62 -6.64 -10.77 0.80
N GLY A 63 -7.08 -11.62 -0.13
CA GLY A 63 -8.12 -12.60 0.11
C GLY A 63 -7.57 -13.91 0.71
N PRO A 64 -8.45 -14.79 1.21
CA PRO A 64 -8.05 -16.09 1.76
C PRO A 64 -7.49 -17.05 0.70
N LEU A 65 -7.88 -16.86 -0.57
CA LEU A 65 -7.35 -17.65 -1.68
C LEU A 65 -6.03 -17.11 -2.21
N THR A 66 -5.60 -15.90 -1.81
CA THR A 66 -4.40 -15.27 -2.36
C THR A 66 -3.16 -16.12 -2.04
N GLY A 67 -2.37 -16.45 -3.07
CA GLY A 67 -1.16 -17.27 -2.93
C GLY A 67 -1.42 -18.78 -2.79
N SER A 68 -2.66 -19.24 -3.02
CA SER A 68 -3.02 -20.65 -3.03
C SER A 68 -2.90 -21.28 -4.43
N GLY A 69 -3.23 -22.57 -4.56
CA GLY A 69 -3.33 -23.25 -5.84
C GLY A 69 -4.59 -22.88 -6.66
N ALA A 70 -5.47 -22.02 -6.13
CA ALA A 70 -6.65 -21.58 -6.87
C ALA A 70 -6.25 -20.80 -8.14
N PRO A 71 -6.90 -21.04 -9.29
CA PRO A 71 -6.58 -20.32 -10.52
C PRO A 71 -6.68 -18.80 -10.36
N CYS A 72 -5.71 -18.06 -10.90
CA CYS A 72 -5.66 -16.59 -10.90
C CYS A 72 -5.74 -15.92 -9.52
N SER A 73 -5.32 -16.62 -8.46
CA SER A 73 -5.46 -16.19 -7.07
C SER A 73 -4.30 -15.32 -6.55
N SER A 74 -3.92 -14.27 -7.29
CA SER A 74 -2.92 -13.30 -6.82
C SER A 74 -3.38 -11.87 -7.08
N ARG A 75 -4.33 -11.43 -6.26
CA ARG A 75 -4.89 -10.06 -6.29
C ARG A 75 -4.73 -9.41 -4.93
N VAL A 76 -4.34 -8.14 -4.95
CA VAL A 76 -4.37 -7.25 -3.78
C VAL A 76 -5.43 -6.19 -4.00
N ASN A 77 -6.18 -5.87 -2.96
CA ASN A 77 -7.04 -4.69 -2.91
C ASN A 77 -6.29 -3.57 -2.19
N ILE A 78 -6.38 -2.36 -2.71
CA ILE A 78 -5.77 -1.15 -2.17
C ILE A 78 -6.92 -0.20 -1.85
N THR A 79 -7.19 0.07 -0.58
CA THR A 79 -8.29 0.95 -0.14
C THR A 79 -7.73 2.23 0.45
N SER A 80 -8.33 3.38 0.11
CA SER A 80 -8.06 4.68 0.75
C SER A 80 -9.19 5.69 0.48
N LEU A 81 -9.12 6.89 1.05
CA LEU A 81 -9.99 7.99 0.65
C LEU A 81 -9.62 8.51 -0.75
N SER A 82 -10.65 8.72 -1.55
CA SER A 82 -10.53 9.20 -2.92
C SER A 82 -10.17 10.66 -3.00
N THR A 83 -9.36 10.98 -3.99
CA THR A 83 -8.84 12.32 -4.22
C THR A 83 -9.59 13.10 -5.28
N PHE A 84 -10.55 12.45 -5.94
CA PHE A 84 -11.23 12.95 -7.14
C PHE A 84 -12.75 12.78 -7.07
N THR A 85 -13.27 11.94 -6.17
CA THR A 85 -14.72 11.82 -5.96
C THR A 85 -15.24 12.99 -5.13
N LYS A 86 -16.51 13.33 -5.34
CA LYS A 86 -17.20 14.32 -4.51
C LYS A 86 -17.32 13.79 -3.08
N GLY A 87 -16.82 14.55 -2.11
CA GLY A 87 -16.88 14.17 -0.69
C GLY A 87 -15.81 13.19 -0.23
N ASN A 88 -14.76 12.95 -1.04
CA ASN A 88 -13.61 12.12 -0.69
C ASN A 88 -13.99 10.71 -0.22
N LEU A 89 -14.92 10.07 -0.94
CA LEU A 89 -15.44 8.75 -0.56
C LEU A 89 -14.32 7.71 -0.53
N VAL A 90 -14.52 6.66 0.27
CA VAL A 90 -13.66 5.48 0.23
C VAL A 90 -13.70 4.90 -1.18
N VAL A 91 -12.52 4.66 -1.75
CA VAL A 91 -12.33 3.98 -3.03
C VAL A 91 -11.34 2.87 -2.85
N ASP A 92 -11.42 1.90 -3.75
CA ASP A 92 -10.47 0.83 -3.80
C ASP A 92 -9.99 0.56 -5.23
N ALA A 93 -8.79 -0.01 -5.33
CA ALA A 93 -8.19 -0.46 -6.56
C ALA A 93 -7.71 -1.89 -6.41
N HIS A 94 -7.70 -2.62 -7.51
CA HIS A 94 -7.23 -4.00 -7.54
C HIS A 94 -6.03 -4.15 -8.44
N MET A 95 -4.98 -4.75 -7.90
CA MET A 95 -3.73 -4.98 -8.62
C MET A 95 -3.43 -6.48 -8.68
N GLY A 96 -3.03 -6.96 -9.86
CA GLY A 96 -2.61 -8.35 -10.10
C GLY A 96 -1.11 -8.54 -9.88
N GLY A 97 -0.54 -9.57 -10.49
CA GLY A 97 0.89 -9.88 -10.40
C GLY A 97 1.23 -10.67 -9.14
N PHE A 98 2.52 -10.70 -8.77
CA PHE A 98 3.02 -11.53 -7.66
C PHE A 98 3.07 -10.83 -6.30
N PHE A 99 2.84 -9.52 -6.24
CA PHE A 99 2.91 -8.74 -5.00
C PHE A 99 2.01 -9.30 -3.90
N ALA A 100 0.76 -9.62 -4.24
CA ALA A 100 -0.22 -10.14 -3.28
C ALA A 100 0.18 -11.51 -2.73
N ALA A 101 0.68 -12.40 -3.59
CA ALA A 101 1.18 -13.71 -3.16
C ALA A 101 2.42 -13.57 -2.26
N GLN A 102 3.38 -12.70 -2.62
CA GLN A 102 4.56 -12.45 -1.79
C GLN A 102 4.20 -11.87 -0.42
N MET A 103 3.23 -10.96 -0.36
CA MET A 103 2.69 -10.44 0.90
C MET A 103 2.12 -11.55 1.79
N LYS A 104 1.38 -12.51 1.21
CA LYS A 104 0.87 -13.69 1.93
C LYS A 104 1.99 -14.62 2.39
N PHE A 105 2.99 -14.87 1.54
CA PHE A 105 4.12 -15.72 1.88
C PHE A 105 4.99 -15.12 2.98
N ALA A 106 5.13 -13.80 3.01
CA ALA A 106 5.77 -13.08 4.10
C ALA A 106 4.95 -13.07 5.41
N GLY A 107 3.72 -13.61 5.38
CA GLY A 107 2.91 -13.82 6.58
C GLY A 107 1.85 -12.75 6.86
N TYR A 108 1.51 -11.88 5.90
CA TYR A 108 0.58 -10.76 6.12
C TYR A 108 -0.69 -10.87 5.28
N ASP A 109 -1.85 -10.71 5.94
CA ASP A 109 -3.15 -10.57 5.26
C ASP A 109 -3.42 -9.13 4.86
N VAL A 110 -2.91 -8.18 5.66
CA VAL A 110 -3.10 -6.73 5.49
C VAL A 110 -1.80 -5.98 5.78
N ILE A 111 -1.53 -4.94 5.01
CA ILE A 111 -0.56 -3.90 5.32
C ILE A 111 -1.31 -2.56 5.40
N ILE A 112 -1.25 -1.89 6.55
CA ILE A 112 -1.82 -0.56 6.77
C ILE A 112 -0.69 0.45 6.83
N ILE A 113 -0.76 1.48 5.99
CA ILE A 113 0.14 2.63 6.05
C ILE A 113 -0.67 3.85 6.50
N GLU A 114 -0.20 4.51 7.54
CA GLU A 114 -0.82 5.70 8.15
C GLU A 114 0.24 6.77 8.47
N GLY A 115 -0.21 8.01 8.71
CA GLY A 115 0.68 9.13 8.96
C GLY A 115 1.43 9.59 7.71
N LYS A 116 2.46 10.44 7.91
CA LYS A 116 3.23 11.06 6.83
C LYS A 116 4.72 11.07 7.14
N ALA A 117 5.53 10.58 6.22
CA ALA A 117 6.98 10.60 6.37
C ALA A 117 7.55 12.01 6.13
N LYS A 118 8.57 12.40 6.91
CA LYS A 118 9.29 13.69 6.76
C LYS A 118 10.19 13.76 5.53
N SER A 119 10.50 12.62 4.91
CA SER A 119 11.29 12.49 3.69
C SER A 119 10.84 11.22 2.94
N PRO A 120 11.17 11.06 1.66
CA PRO A 120 10.89 9.83 0.92
C PRO A 120 11.45 8.59 1.63
N VAL A 121 10.59 7.61 1.87
CA VAL A 121 10.95 6.31 2.44
C VAL A 121 10.29 5.18 1.64
N TRP A 122 10.85 3.98 1.75
CA TRP A 122 10.23 2.77 1.25
C TRP A 122 10.13 1.72 2.36
N LEU A 123 9.05 0.95 2.31
CA LEU A 123 8.79 -0.15 3.25
C LEU A 123 9.37 -1.44 2.67
N LYS A 124 10.32 -2.02 3.38
CA LYS A 124 10.93 -3.30 3.03
C LYS A 124 10.41 -4.39 3.95
N ILE A 125 9.90 -5.45 3.35
CA ILE A 125 9.37 -6.61 4.05
C ILE A 125 10.12 -7.83 3.55
N LYS A 126 10.77 -8.55 4.45
CA LYS A 126 11.34 -9.88 4.21
C LYS A 126 10.93 -10.78 5.35
N ASP A 127 9.84 -11.51 5.15
CA ASP A 127 9.20 -12.32 6.18
C ASP A 127 8.93 -11.46 7.44
N ASP A 128 9.46 -11.86 8.59
CA ASP A 128 9.31 -11.13 9.86
C ASP A 128 10.20 -9.88 9.98
N LYS A 129 11.13 -9.67 9.03
CA LYS A 129 12.02 -8.50 9.03
C LYS A 129 11.39 -7.37 8.23
N VAL A 130 10.87 -6.37 8.96
CA VAL A 130 10.24 -5.19 8.37
C VAL A 130 11.03 -3.93 8.75
N SER A 131 11.34 -3.08 7.77
CA SER A 131 12.03 -1.81 7.99
C SER A 131 11.53 -0.71 7.07
N LEU A 132 11.57 0.54 7.57
CA LEU A 132 11.46 1.75 6.76
C LEU A 132 12.86 2.24 6.41
N GLU A 133 13.17 2.28 5.11
CA GLU A 133 14.47 2.68 4.59
C GLU A 133 14.33 3.99 3.78
N LYS A 134 15.39 4.81 3.73
CA LYS A 134 15.38 6.06 2.96
C LYS A 134 15.23 5.78 1.48
N ALA A 135 14.46 6.62 0.78
CA ALA A 135 14.15 6.47 -0.64
C ALA A 135 14.49 7.73 -1.47
N ASP A 136 15.34 8.62 -0.98
CA ASP A 136 15.72 9.86 -1.68
C ASP A 136 16.27 9.58 -3.09
N PHE A 137 17.02 8.49 -3.25
CA PHE A 137 17.59 8.06 -4.53
C PHE A 137 16.57 7.46 -5.52
N LEU A 138 15.34 7.20 -5.07
CA LEU A 138 14.22 6.71 -5.88
C LEU A 138 13.27 7.83 -6.28
N TRP A 139 13.21 8.91 -5.50
CA TRP A 139 12.31 10.02 -5.74
C TRP A 139 12.63 10.69 -7.08
N GLY A 140 11.60 10.96 -7.88
CA GLY A 140 11.71 11.46 -9.24
C GLY A 140 11.88 10.37 -10.30
N LYS A 141 12.05 9.09 -9.93
CA LYS A 141 12.14 7.98 -10.90
C LYS A 141 10.74 7.49 -11.33
N GLY A 142 10.67 6.90 -12.52
CA GLY A 142 9.49 6.16 -12.98
C GLY A 142 9.35 4.82 -12.26
N THR A 143 8.13 4.27 -12.18
CA THR A 143 7.83 3.02 -11.45
C THR A 143 8.69 1.82 -11.86
N ARG A 144 9.01 1.68 -13.16
CA ARG A 144 9.89 0.63 -13.68
C ARG A 144 11.33 0.81 -13.23
N ALA A 145 11.87 2.02 -13.35
CA ALA A 145 13.23 2.33 -12.89
C ALA A 145 13.37 2.14 -11.37
N THR A 146 12.36 2.54 -10.60
CA THR A 146 12.27 2.30 -9.16
C THR A 146 12.30 0.81 -8.84
N THR A 147 11.52 0.00 -9.56
CA THR A 147 11.50 -1.47 -9.38
C THR A 147 12.87 -2.08 -9.68
N GLU A 148 13.48 -1.72 -10.82
CA GLU A 148 14.79 -2.23 -11.21
C GLU A 148 15.88 -1.88 -10.19
N GLU A 149 15.87 -0.66 -9.67
CA GLU A 149 16.81 -0.21 -8.64
C GLU A 149 16.65 -1.04 -7.35
N ILE A 150 15.43 -1.20 -6.85
CA ILE A 150 15.17 -1.99 -5.65
C ILE A 150 15.54 -3.46 -5.86
N CYS A 151 15.25 -4.05 -7.02
CA CYS A 151 15.66 -5.42 -7.33
C CYS A 151 17.18 -5.59 -7.35
N ARG A 152 17.94 -4.59 -7.83
CA ARG A 152 19.42 -4.60 -7.78
C ARG A 152 19.94 -4.53 -6.34
N LEU A 153 19.30 -3.74 -5.48
CA LEU A 153 19.68 -3.59 -4.08
C LEU A 153 19.29 -4.77 -3.19
N THR A 154 18.32 -5.58 -3.63
CA THR A 154 17.74 -6.66 -2.82
C THR A 154 17.86 -8.03 -3.49
N SER A 155 16.98 -8.32 -4.44
CA SER A 155 16.92 -9.56 -5.22
C SER A 155 16.08 -9.34 -6.49
N PRO A 156 16.39 -10.04 -7.60
CA PRO A 156 15.52 -10.09 -8.78
C PRO A 156 14.09 -10.58 -8.50
N GLU A 157 13.87 -11.30 -7.40
CA GLU A 157 12.57 -11.87 -7.01
C GLU A 157 11.70 -10.90 -6.20
N THR A 158 12.27 -9.77 -5.76
CA THR A 158 11.55 -8.77 -4.96
C THR A 158 10.36 -8.21 -5.75
N CYS A 159 9.17 -8.32 -5.16
CA CYS A 159 7.97 -7.69 -5.71
C CYS A 159 7.82 -6.27 -5.17
N VAL A 160 7.98 -5.29 -6.04
CA VAL A 160 7.89 -3.87 -5.69
C VAL A 160 6.53 -3.33 -6.10
N ALA A 161 5.84 -2.63 -5.20
CA ALA A 161 4.72 -1.76 -5.53
C ALA A 161 5.19 -0.31 -5.36
N ALA A 162 5.22 0.43 -6.46
CA ALA A 162 5.81 1.76 -6.52
C ALA A 162 4.87 2.75 -7.21
N ILE A 163 5.08 4.01 -6.88
CA ILE A 163 4.58 5.15 -7.64
C ILE A 163 5.67 5.76 -8.50
N GLY A 164 5.24 6.55 -9.47
CA GLY A 164 6.12 7.42 -10.23
C GLY A 164 5.82 8.88 -9.92
N GLN A 165 6.46 9.76 -10.69
CA GLN A 165 6.35 11.22 -10.57
C GLN A 165 4.91 11.76 -10.50
N ALA A 166 3.94 11.12 -11.13
CA ALA A 166 2.53 11.53 -11.01
C ALA A 166 1.99 11.37 -9.57
N GLY A 167 2.37 10.29 -8.88
CA GLY A 167 2.06 10.08 -7.48
C GLY A 167 2.85 11.03 -6.57
N GLU A 168 4.13 11.28 -6.88
CA GLU A 168 4.97 12.23 -6.14
C GLU A 168 4.44 13.66 -6.21
N ASN A 169 3.95 14.08 -7.38
CA ASN A 169 3.37 15.40 -7.62
C ASN A 169 1.86 15.48 -7.31
N LEU A 170 1.32 14.48 -6.59
CA LEU A 170 -0.07 14.47 -6.10
C LEU A 170 -1.14 14.63 -7.18
N VAL A 171 -0.86 14.18 -8.42
CA VAL A 171 -1.78 14.25 -9.55
C VAL A 171 -3.02 13.41 -9.23
N PRO A 172 -4.25 13.96 -9.35
CA PRO A 172 -5.47 13.18 -9.19
C PRO A 172 -5.46 11.96 -10.12
N LEU A 173 -5.98 10.81 -9.65
CA LEU A 173 -5.99 9.54 -10.40
C LEU A 173 -4.60 8.92 -10.65
N SER A 174 -3.53 9.42 -10.02
CA SER A 174 -2.23 8.76 -10.07
C SER A 174 -2.32 7.29 -9.63
N GLY A 175 -1.67 6.42 -10.39
CA GLY A 175 -1.67 4.98 -10.15
C GLY A 175 -0.45 4.51 -9.38
N MET A 176 -0.60 3.37 -8.72
CA MET A 176 0.51 2.55 -8.27
C MET A 176 0.73 1.42 -9.27
N LEU A 177 1.98 1.11 -9.57
CA LEU A 177 2.31 -0.05 -10.39
C LEU A 177 3.12 -1.03 -9.55
N ASN A 178 2.83 -2.32 -9.69
CA ASN A 178 3.70 -3.36 -9.20
C ASN A 178 4.46 -4.07 -10.31
N SER A 179 5.68 -4.45 -9.95
CA SER A 179 6.68 -5.04 -10.83
C SER A 179 6.91 -4.18 -12.07
N ARG A 180 6.24 -4.47 -13.19
CA ARG A 180 6.46 -3.73 -14.45
C ARG A 180 5.19 -3.26 -15.15
N ASN A 181 4.07 -3.97 -14.96
CA ASN A 181 2.91 -3.87 -15.84
C ASN A 181 1.55 -3.96 -15.13
N HIS A 182 1.49 -4.27 -13.83
CA HIS A 182 0.20 -4.36 -13.13
C HIS A 182 -0.07 -3.06 -12.39
N SER A 183 -1.25 -2.49 -12.61
CA SER A 183 -1.64 -1.20 -12.03
C SER A 183 -2.75 -1.35 -11.00
N GLY A 184 -2.67 -0.54 -9.95
CA GLY A 184 -3.79 -0.14 -9.10
C GLY A 184 -4.10 1.33 -9.40
N GLY A 185 -5.32 1.62 -9.84
CA GLY A 185 -5.78 2.98 -10.14
C GLY A 185 -6.31 3.72 -8.89
N ALA A 186 -7.26 4.63 -9.13
CA ALA A 186 -8.04 5.36 -8.13
C ALA A 186 -7.31 6.42 -7.26
N GLY A 187 -6.09 6.84 -7.61
CA GLY A 187 -5.44 7.95 -6.89
C GLY A 187 -5.00 7.60 -5.46
N ASN A 188 -4.92 6.30 -5.12
CA ASN A 188 -4.78 5.82 -3.74
C ASN A 188 -3.44 6.18 -3.08
N TRP A 189 -2.43 6.62 -3.83
CA TRP A 189 -1.11 6.92 -3.26
C TRP A 189 -0.96 8.34 -2.67
N ARG A 190 -1.90 9.26 -2.90
CA ARG A 190 -1.77 10.69 -2.55
C ARG A 190 -1.41 10.99 -1.07
N ASN A 191 -1.47 10.03 -0.15
CA ASN A 191 -1.58 10.29 1.29
C ASN A 191 -0.29 10.03 2.07
N ASN A 192 0.65 9.26 1.51
CA ASN A 192 1.87 8.81 2.21
C ASN A 192 3.17 9.40 1.63
N GLY A 193 3.05 10.31 0.67
CA GLY A 193 4.19 11.00 0.04
C GLY A 193 4.65 12.21 0.84
N PHE A 194 5.96 12.47 0.81
CA PHE A 194 6.56 13.72 1.26
C PHE A 194 5.93 14.91 0.52
N GLU A 195 5.64 15.99 1.25
CA GLU A 195 5.21 17.26 0.65
C GLU A 195 6.45 17.95 0.09
N LYS A 196 6.55 18.05 -1.23
CA LYS A 196 7.62 18.84 -1.85
C LYS A 196 7.46 20.29 -1.33
N PRO A 197 8.52 20.95 -0.85
CA PRO A 197 8.47 22.39 -0.63
C PRO A 197 7.98 23.03 -1.92
N GLU A 198 6.99 23.91 -1.84
CA GLU A 198 6.53 24.71 -2.98
C GLU A 198 7.77 25.35 -3.63
N SER A 199 8.19 24.81 -4.78
CA SER A 199 9.07 25.55 -5.65
C SER A 199 8.18 26.56 -6.34
N ASP A 200 8.33 27.83 -5.98
CA ASP A 200 7.77 28.98 -6.69
C ASP A 200 7.90 28.76 -8.20
N CYS A 201 6.81 28.32 -8.82
CA CYS A 201 6.65 28.37 -10.27
C CYS A 201 5.85 29.63 -10.57
N GLY A 202 6.58 30.73 -10.73
CA GLY A 202 6.15 31.86 -11.56
C GLY A 202 6.27 31.53 -13.05
#